data_AF-A0A6N7LPR3-F1
#
_entry.id   AF-A0A6N7LPR3-F1
#
_cell.length_a   1.000
_cell.length_b   1.000
_cell.length_c   1.000
_cell.angle_alpha   90.00
_cell.angle_beta   90.00
_cell.angle_gamma   90.00
#
_symmetry.space_group_name_H-M   'P 1'
#
loop_
_entity.id
_entity.type
_entity.pdbx_description
1 polymer ?
#
loop_
_entity_poly.entity_id
_entity_poly.type
_entity_poly.pdbx_seq_one_letter_code
_entity_poly.pdbx_strand_id
1 'polypeptide(L)' 'MTAQLQMIVPIEFVGMDGVPQGREVANVERIVDGACLDNFGLSLKEGKEIQRRLQEELTQFQTDQAAQWSDDNG' A
#
# COMPACT_ATOMS: atom_id res chain seq x y z
N MET A 1 -29.60 -8.58 -0.57
CA MET A 1 -28.99 -7.82 -1.68
C MET A 1 -27.49 -7.95 -1.50
N THR A 2 -26.82 -8.59 -2.44
CA THR A 2 -25.36 -8.68 -2.45
C THR A 2 -24.80 -7.34 -2.91
N ALA A 3 -23.82 -6.83 -2.17
CA ALA A 3 -23.05 -5.66 -2.56
C ALA A 3 -21.59 -6.06 -2.76
N GLN A 4 -20.88 -5.35 -3.63
CA GLN A 4 -19.45 -5.52 -3.82
C GLN A 4 -18.74 -4.36 -3.11
N LEU A 5 -17.75 -4.69 -2.29
CA LEU A 5 -16.89 -3.72 -1.62
C LEU A 5 -15.48 -3.81 -2.20
N GLN A 6 -14.94 -2.66 -2.59
CA GLN A 6 -13.57 -2.52 -3.02
C GLN A 6 -12.88 -1.51 -2.09
N MET A 7 -11.77 -1.92 -1.48
CA MET A 7 -10.93 -1.06 -0.65
C MET A 7 -9.52 -1.01 -1.24
N ILE A 8 -9.13 0.18 -1.69
CA ILE A 8 -7.79 0.44 -2.21
C ILE A 8 -6.96 1.07 -1.10
N VAL A 9 -5.74 0.57 -0.89
CA VAL A 9 -4.77 1.09 0.08
C VAL A 9 -3.61 1.72 -0.69
N PRO A 10 -3.66 3.04 -0.94
CA PRO A 10 -2.56 3.77 -1.51
C PRO A 10 -1.52 4.14 -0.45
N ILE A 11 -0.28 4.31 -0.87
CA ILE A 11 0.77 4.92 -0.07
C ILE A 11 1.48 6.00 -0.90
N GLU A 12 2.00 7.00 -0.21
CA GLU A 12 2.84 8.02 -0.79
C GLU A 12 4.19 8.00 -0.07
N PHE A 13 5.26 7.86 -0.84
CA PHE A 13 6.60 8.07 -0.37
C PHE A 13 7.11 9.42 -0.82
N VAL A 14 7.80 10.14 0.06
CA VAL A 14 8.45 11.41 -0.27
C VAL A 14 9.94 11.20 -0.13
N GLY A 15 10.65 11.30 -1.26
CA GLY A 15 12.09 11.13 -1.35
C GLY A 15 12.84 12.40 -0.96
N MET A 16 14.17 12.33 -1.01
CA MET A 16 15.01 13.50 -0.75
C MET A 16 14.93 14.57 -1.85
N ASP A 17 14.42 14.22 -3.04
CA ASP A 17 14.05 15.15 -4.11
C ASP A 17 12.76 15.94 -3.81
N GLY A 18 12.05 15.58 -2.73
CA GLY A 18 10.76 16.18 -2.34
C GLY A 18 9.60 15.81 -3.26
N VAL A 19 9.80 14.92 -4.24
CA VAL A 19 8.76 14.51 -5.18
C VAL A 19 7.96 13.35 -4.57
N PRO A 20 6.63 13.48 -4.40
CA PRO A 20 5.81 12.39 -3.92
C PRO A 20 5.68 11.29 -4.99
N GLN A 21 5.91 10.05 -4.58
CA GLN A 21 5.72 8.85 -5.39
C GLN A 21 4.58 8.02 -4.80
N GLY A 22 3.43 8.03 -5.48
CA GLY A 22 2.26 7.24 -5.11
C GLY A 22 2.37 5.80 -5.60
N ARG A 23 2.08 4.82 -4.73
CA ARG A 23 2.01 3.39 -5.08
C ARG A 23 0.75 2.77 -4.47
N GLU A 24 0.16 1.81 -5.17
CA GLU A 24 -0.93 0.99 -4.62
C GLU A 24 -0.34 -0.24 -3.93
N VAL A 25 -0.63 -0.43 -2.64
CA VAL A 25 -0.10 -1.57 -1.86
C VAL A 25 -1.07 -2.75 -1.90
N ALA A 26 -2.37 -2.46 -1.89
CA ALA A 26 -3.39 -3.49 -1.91
C ALA A 26 -4.69 -2.97 -2.50
N ASN A 27 -5.39 -3.88 -3.18
CA ASN A 27 -6.80 -3.77 -3.53
C ASN A 27 -7.51 -4.98 -2.89
N VAL A 28 -8.43 -4.70 -1.97
CA VAL A 28 -9.22 -5.70 -1.24
C VAL A 28 -10.64 -5.70 -1.80
N GLU A 29 -11.00 -6.78 -2.47
CA GLU A 29 -12.33 -6.97 -3.07
C GLU A 29 -13.14 -8.01 -2.29
N ARG A 30 -14.39 -7.68 -1.97
CA ARG A 30 -15.28 -8.53 -1.19
C ARG A 30 -16.70 -8.50 -1.73
N ILE A 31 -17.36 -9.66 -1.68
CA ILE A 31 -18.82 -9.74 -1.87
C ILE A 31 -19.43 -9.79 -0.47
N VAL A 32 -20.30 -8.84 -0.16
CA VAL A 32 -20.95 -8.71 1.14
C VAL A 32 -22.45 -8.90 0.99
N ASP A 33 -23.04 -9.76 1.81
CA ASP A 33 -24.49 -9.91 1.88
C ASP A 33 -25.04 -8.93 2.93
N GLY A 34 -25.58 -7.80 2.46
CA GLY A 34 -26.04 -6.70 3.31
C GLY A 34 -24.93 -5.81 3.87
N ALA A 35 -25.31 -4.62 4.35
CA ALA A 35 -24.41 -3.60 4.88
C ALA A 35 -24.18 -3.80 6.39
N CYS A 36 -23.39 -4.81 6.76
CA CYS A 36 -22.86 -4.90 8.13
C CYS A 36 -21.57 -4.09 8.24
N LEU A 37 -21.46 -3.19 9.22
CA LEU A 37 -20.26 -2.36 9.45
C LEU A 37 -18.98 -3.20 9.63
N ASP A 38 -19.11 -4.42 10.13
CA ASP A 38 -18.00 -5.37 10.29
C ASP A 38 -17.40 -5.82 8.95
N ASN A 39 -18.16 -5.70 7.85
CA ASN A 39 -17.68 -6.03 6.50
C ASN A 39 -16.75 -4.96 5.91
N PHE A 40 -16.60 -3.81 6.56
CA PHE A 40 -15.79 -2.68 6.09
C PHE A 40 -14.40 -2.63 6.74
N GLY A 41 -14.16 -3.39 7.81
CA GLY A 41 -12.84 -3.47 8.47
C GLY A 41 -11.88 -4.44 7.76
N LEU A 42 -10.57 -4.31 7.98
CA LEU A 42 -9.60 -5.31 7.51
C LEU A 42 -9.64 -6.55 8.41
N SER A 43 -9.70 -7.74 7.81
CA SER A 43 -9.39 -8.97 8.53
C SER A 43 -7.92 -8.98 8.95
N LEU A 44 -7.59 -9.77 9.98
CA LEU A 44 -6.20 -9.93 10.42
C LEU A 44 -5.28 -10.40 9.30
N LYS A 45 -5.78 -11.26 8.39
CA LYS A 45 -5.00 -11.76 7.26
C LYS A 45 -4.72 -10.66 6.24
N GLU A 46 -5.73 -9.87 5.88
CA GLU A 46 -5.56 -8.73 4.96
C GLU A 46 -4.63 -7.67 5.57
N GLY A 47 -4.80 -7.34 6.85
CA GLY A 47 -3.93 -6.40 7.55
C GLY A 47 -2.47 -6.84 7.56
N LYS A 48 -2.20 -8.13 7.82
CA LYS A 48 -0.83 -8.68 7.77
C LYS A 48 -0.24 -8.63 6.36
N GLU A 49 -1.03 -8.92 5.34
CA GLU A 49 -0.56 -8.89 3.96
C GLU A 49 -0.26 -7.44 3.50
N ILE A 50 -1.13 -6.49 3.84
CA ILE A 50 -0.89 -5.06 3.59
C ILE A 50 0.40 -4.61 4.29
N GLN A 51 0.58 -4.99 5.56
CA GLN A 51 1.78 -4.65 6.32
C GLN A 51 3.05 -5.23 5.67
N ARG A 52 3.02 -6.49 5.23
CA ARG A 52 4.15 -7.13 4.54
C ARG A 52 4.53 -6.37 3.28
N ARG A 53 3.55 -6.07 2.42
CA ARG A 53 3.79 -5.33 1.17
C ARG A 53 4.29 -3.92 1.42
N LEU A 54 3.78 -3.24 2.45
CA LEU A 54 4.27 -1.93 2.86
C LEU A 54 5.76 -1.95 3.21
N GLN A 55 6.20 -2.99 3.93
CA GLN A 55 7.61 -3.16 4.28
C GLN A 55 8.48 -3.42 3.04
N GLU A 56 8.00 -4.21 2.08
CA GLU A 56 8.69 -4.48 0.82
C GLU A 56 8.83 -3.21 -0.02
N GLU A 57 7.74 -2.46 -0.20
CA GLU A 57 7.73 -1.19 -0.93
C GLU A 57 8.64 -0.14 -0.28
N LEU A 58 8.64 -0.05 1.05
CA LEU A 58 9.53 0.87 1.77
C LEU A 58 11.01 0.49 1.59
N THR A 59 11.32 -0.81 1.65
CA THR A 59 12.68 -1.30 1.47
C THR A 59 13.17 -1.02 0.05
N GLN A 60 12.31 -1.25 -0.95
CA GLN A 60 12.62 -0.96 -2.34
C GLN A 60 12.85 0.55 -2.54
N PHE A 61 11.95 1.38 -2.01
CA PHE A 61 12.07 2.83 -2.10
C PHE A 61 13.37 3.37 -1.47
N GLN A 62 13.78 2.83 -0.32
CA GLN A 62 15.06 3.19 0.31
C GLN A 62 16.26 2.75 -0.52
N THR A 63 16.18 1.57 -1.13
CA THR A 63 17.23 1.05 -2.01
C THR A 63 17.37 1.91 -3.27
N ASP A 64 16.25 2.28 -3.89
CA ASP A 64 16.20 3.14 -5.07
C ASP A 64 16.82 4.51 -4.76
N GLN A 65 16.47 5.10 -3.61
CA GLN A 65 17.11 6.35 -3.17
C GLN A 65 18.61 6.19 -2.93
N ALA A 66 19.06 5.15 -2.22
CA ALA A 66 20.48 4.96 -1.95
C ALA A 66 21.32 4.80 -3.24
N ALA A 67 20.77 4.11 -4.25
CA ALA A 67 21.40 3.98 -5.56
C ALA A 67 21.52 5.35 -6.25
N GLN A 68 20.43 6.11 -6.30
CA GLN A 68 20.41 7.45 -6.92
C GLN A 68 21.41 8.42 -6.27
N TRP A 69 21.56 8.36 -4.95
CA TRP A 69 22.53 9.18 -4.20
C TRP A 69 24.00 8.82 -4.47
N SER A 70 24.25 7.57 -4.85
CA SER A 70 25.60 7.07 -5.15
C SER A 70 26.05 7.46 -6.56
N ASP A 71 25.12 7.51 -7.52
CA ASP A 71 25.40 7.91 -8.89
C ASP A 71 25.59 9.44 -9.05
N ASP A 72 24.91 10.26 -8.25
CA ASP A 72 25.04 11.74 -8.29
C ASP A 72 26.36 12.27 -7.66
N ASN A 73 27.14 11.41 -6.97
CA ASN A 73 28.41 11.78 -6.33
C ASN A 73 29.65 11.07 -6.93
N GLY A 74 29.51 10.41 -8.08
CA GLY A 74 30.61 9.79 -8.85
C GLY A 74 31.09 10.66 -9.99
#